data_AF-A0A7S0VFN2-F1
#
_entry.id   AF-A0A7S0VFN2-F1
#
_cell.length_a   1.000
_cell.length_b   1.000
_cell.length_c   1.000
_cell.angle_alpha   90.00
_cell.angle_beta   90.00
_cell.angle_gamma   90.00
#
_symmetry.space_group_name_H-M   'P 1'
#
loop_
_entity.id
_entity.type
_entity.pdbx_description
1 polymer ?
#
loop_
_entity_poly.entity_id
_entity_poly.type
_entity_poly.pdbx_seq_one_letter_code
_entity_poly.pdbx_strand_id
1 'polypeptide(L)'
;RSAVKGGGGGTPAAVSSSPIRLVELTGGDKHNAIPREASAFLQIPAAALPAAQAAAQAAAAALTAEYGLLETGMLVQLRAASKALAGTPSDCVLTAEAAARVLTLVLTLPHGVVKMSHAVEGLVETSNNVASLRVEVDTASSAATYHVLTSTRSSLGPAIEAVRDNIERLGFICGGKVNRRAAYPGWNPNLDSKLLELVKAEYAALLGAAPEVNAIHAGLECGILGEKFPGMDMVSLGPTIRGAHTPEERVEISTVKPFWDLTLNVLRKLADK
;
A
#
# COMPACT_ATOMS: atom_id res chain seq x y z
N ARG A 1 -4.30 8.40 -11.21
CA ARG A 1 -4.93 7.19 -10.69
C ARG A 1 -3.94 6.05 -10.82
N SER A 2 -3.56 5.49 -9.67
CA SER A 2 -2.36 4.68 -9.38
C SER A 2 -1.09 5.51 -9.13
N ALA A 3 -0.59 5.51 -7.89
CA ALA A 3 0.76 5.96 -7.57
C ALA A 3 1.74 4.83 -7.90
N VAL A 4 1.95 4.60 -9.20
CA VAL A 4 3.07 3.76 -9.62
C VAL A 4 4.32 4.58 -9.50
N LYS A 5 5.29 4.01 -8.81
CA LYS A 5 6.64 4.52 -8.73
C LYS A 5 7.35 4.24 -10.05
N GLY A 6 6.96 4.97 -11.10
CA GLY A 6 7.57 4.88 -12.41
C GLY A 6 9.05 5.23 -12.29
N GLY A 7 9.90 4.21 -12.36
CA GLY A 7 11.35 4.34 -12.47
C GLY A 7 11.71 4.86 -13.85
N GLY A 8 11.39 6.12 -14.14
CA GLY A 8 12.05 6.84 -15.21
C GLY A 8 13.53 6.94 -14.82
N GLY A 9 14.39 6.24 -15.56
CA GLY A 9 15.86 6.27 -15.43
C GLY A 9 16.48 7.62 -15.76
N GLY A 10 15.94 8.71 -15.21
CA GLY A 10 16.64 9.97 -15.06
C GLY A 10 17.46 9.89 -13.78
N THR A 11 18.77 9.81 -13.94
CA THR A 11 19.75 9.96 -12.85
C THR A 11 19.33 11.06 -11.85
N PRO A 12 19.44 10.84 -10.52
CA PRO A 12 19.21 11.90 -9.52
C PRO A 12 20.23 13.06 -9.59
N ALA A 13 21.17 13.01 -10.53
CA ALA A 13 22.16 14.06 -10.78
C ALA A 13 21.62 15.29 -11.56
N ALA A 14 20.34 15.31 -11.98
CA ALA A 14 19.79 16.41 -12.78
C ALA A 14 18.91 17.41 -12.00
N VAL A 15 18.97 17.46 -10.67
CA VAL A 15 18.27 18.49 -9.87
C VAL A 15 19.08 19.81 -9.79
N SER A 16 20.26 19.89 -10.43
CA SER A 16 21.25 20.94 -10.18
C SER A 16 21.13 22.24 -11.03
N SER A 17 20.07 22.47 -11.83
CA SER A 17 19.91 23.78 -12.52
C SER A 17 18.51 24.12 -13.02
N SER A 18 17.47 23.35 -12.68
CA SER A 18 16.11 23.67 -13.13
C SER A 18 15.57 24.87 -12.35
N PRO A 19 15.06 25.92 -13.02
CA PRO A 19 14.48 27.08 -12.33
C PRO A 19 13.06 26.80 -11.80
N ILE A 20 12.57 25.55 -11.93
CA ILE A 20 11.29 25.09 -11.39
C ILE A 20 11.44 24.78 -9.91
N ARG A 21 10.53 25.30 -9.08
CA ARG A 21 10.55 25.10 -7.62
C ARG A 21 9.34 24.32 -7.15
N LEU A 22 9.56 23.35 -6.26
CA LEU A 22 8.49 22.61 -5.60
C LEU A 22 7.93 23.45 -4.45
N VAL A 23 6.61 23.67 -4.47
CA VAL A 23 5.88 24.33 -3.38
C VAL A 23 5.23 23.26 -2.51
N GLU A 24 4.53 22.31 -3.13
CA GLU A 24 3.72 21.32 -2.43
C GLU A 24 3.81 19.96 -3.13
N LEU A 25 3.88 18.86 -2.37
CA LEU A 25 3.73 17.51 -2.89
C LEU A 25 2.82 16.70 -1.95
N THR A 26 1.71 16.20 -2.48
CA THR A 26 0.74 15.40 -1.72
C THR A 26 0.28 14.20 -2.52
N GLY A 27 -0.21 13.17 -1.84
CA GLY A 27 -0.83 12.02 -2.50
C GLY A 27 -1.27 10.94 -1.53
N GLY A 28 -2.25 10.15 -1.95
CA GLY A 28 -2.86 9.12 -1.11
C GLY A 28 -3.64 9.67 0.08
N ASP A 29 -4.20 8.76 0.87
CA ASP A 29 -5.08 9.13 2.00
C ASP A 29 -4.95 8.12 3.14
N LYS A 30 -5.44 6.90 2.92
CA LYS A 30 -5.54 5.83 3.92
C LYS A 30 -4.34 4.88 3.89
N HIS A 31 -3.88 4.47 5.06
CA HIS A 31 -2.71 3.60 5.23
C HIS A 31 -2.81 2.24 4.50
N ASN A 32 -4.02 1.70 4.40
CA ASN A 32 -4.31 0.38 3.83
C ASN A 32 -4.79 0.43 2.37
N ALA A 33 -4.86 1.61 1.76
CA ALA A 33 -5.29 1.77 0.37
C ALA A 33 -4.10 2.14 -0.52
N ILE A 34 -4.05 1.57 -1.72
CA ILE A 34 -3.09 2.00 -2.75
C ILE A 34 -3.49 3.42 -3.19
N PRO A 35 -2.57 4.41 -3.16
CA PRO A 35 -2.90 5.78 -3.55
C PRO A 35 -3.45 5.86 -4.97
N ARG A 36 -4.61 6.52 -5.12
CA ARG A 36 -5.26 6.75 -6.42
C ARG A 36 -4.98 8.14 -6.97
N GLU A 37 -4.39 9.04 -6.20
CA GLU A 37 -4.10 10.39 -6.65
C GLU A 37 -2.90 10.94 -5.91
N ALA A 38 -2.16 11.77 -6.64
CA ALA A 38 -1.04 12.55 -6.15
C ALA A 38 -0.99 13.85 -6.95
N SER A 39 -0.45 14.89 -6.35
CA SER A 39 -0.35 16.23 -6.94
C SER A 39 0.91 16.92 -6.47
N ALA A 40 1.53 17.66 -7.37
CA ALA A 40 2.64 18.55 -7.07
C ALA A 40 2.26 19.98 -7.50
N PHE A 41 2.43 20.94 -6.60
CA PHE A 41 2.30 22.35 -6.91
C PHE A 41 3.69 22.94 -7.15
N LEU A 42 3.88 23.52 -8.33
CA LEU A 42 5.18 23.96 -8.82
C LEU A 42 5.15 25.45 -9.16
N GLN A 43 6.19 26.17 -8.78
CA GLN A 43 6.48 27.49 -9.33
C GLN A 43 7.35 27.32 -10.57
N ILE A 44 6.85 27.77 -11.71
CA ILE A 44 7.50 27.62 -13.02
C ILE A 44 7.67 29.03 -13.63
N PRO A 45 8.92 29.47 -13.92
CA PRO A 45 9.12 30.71 -14.67
C PRO A 45 8.45 30.64 -16.05
N ALA A 46 7.92 31.75 -16.53
CA ALA A 46 7.23 31.81 -17.83
C ALA A 46 8.08 31.25 -18.99
N ALA A 47 9.40 31.53 -18.98
CA ALA A 47 10.33 31.02 -19.98
C ALA A 47 10.52 29.49 -19.94
N ALA A 48 10.30 28.85 -18.79
CA ALA A 48 10.45 27.40 -18.60
C ALA A 48 9.14 26.63 -18.78
N LEU A 49 8.00 27.32 -18.90
CA LEU A 49 6.68 26.68 -19.01
C LEU A 49 6.56 25.74 -20.22
N PRO A 50 7.01 26.10 -21.44
CA PRO A 50 6.93 25.18 -22.58
C PRO A 50 7.73 23.89 -22.36
N ALA A 51 8.92 24.00 -21.76
CA ALA A 51 9.76 22.84 -21.45
C ALA A 51 9.11 21.95 -20.38
N ALA A 52 8.51 22.54 -19.35
CA ALA A 52 7.78 21.81 -18.31
C ALA A 52 6.55 21.07 -18.87
N GLN A 53 5.82 21.70 -19.80
CA GLN A 53 4.69 21.07 -20.49
C GLN A 53 5.13 19.88 -21.34
N ALA A 54 6.22 20.05 -22.11
CA ALA A 54 6.79 18.96 -22.90
C ALA A 54 7.26 17.79 -22.02
N ALA A 55 7.92 18.08 -20.89
CA ALA A 55 8.36 17.06 -19.94
C ALA A 55 7.18 16.30 -19.31
N ALA A 56 6.11 17.01 -18.92
CA ALA A 56 4.90 16.39 -18.37
C ALA A 56 4.19 15.51 -19.40
N GLN A 57 4.12 15.94 -20.67
CA GLN A 57 3.55 15.14 -21.77
C GLN A 57 4.39 13.90 -22.06
N ALA A 58 5.72 14.02 -22.07
CA ALA A 58 6.62 12.89 -22.26
C ALA A 58 6.48 11.86 -21.12
N ALA A 59 6.40 12.32 -19.87
CA ALA A 59 6.16 11.45 -18.72
C ALA A 59 4.79 10.77 -18.79
N ALA A 60 3.74 11.51 -19.18
CA ALA A 60 2.41 10.94 -19.39
C ALA A 60 2.42 9.85 -20.46
N ALA A 61 3.05 10.10 -21.61
CA ALA A 61 3.17 9.14 -22.69
C ALA A 61 3.94 7.88 -22.27
N ALA A 62 5.06 8.04 -21.55
CA ALA A 62 5.85 6.93 -21.03
C ALA A 62 5.02 6.05 -20.05
N LEU A 63 4.34 6.68 -19.08
CA LEU A 63 3.49 5.96 -18.14
C LEU A 63 2.32 5.27 -18.85
N THR A 64 1.66 5.92 -19.82
CA THR A 64 0.58 5.31 -20.60
C THR A 64 1.08 4.13 -21.43
N ALA A 65 2.27 4.22 -22.03
CA ALA A 65 2.86 3.11 -22.77
C ALA A 65 3.14 1.90 -21.86
N GLU A 66 3.59 2.14 -20.63
CA GLU A 66 3.92 1.08 -19.66
C GLU A 66 2.69 0.49 -18.97
N TYR A 67 1.78 1.33 -18.49
CA TYR A 67 0.67 0.93 -17.61
C TYR A 67 -0.72 1.07 -18.23
N GLY A 68 -0.87 1.65 -19.41
CA GLY A 68 -2.17 2.03 -19.97
C GLY A 68 -3.14 0.87 -20.23
N LEU A 69 -2.63 -0.35 -20.40
CA LEU A 69 -3.46 -1.56 -20.52
C LEU A 69 -4.13 -1.95 -19.19
N LEU A 70 -3.48 -1.65 -18.06
CA LEU A 70 -3.98 -1.94 -16.71
C LEU A 70 -4.70 -0.73 -16.10
N GLU A 71 -4.14 0.46 -16.29
CA GLU A 71 -4.56 1.71 -15.68
C GLU A 71 -5.33 2.59 -16.68
N THR A 72 -6.47 2.07 -17.15
CA THR A 72 -7.29 2.71 -18.22
C THR A 72 -7.83 4.10 -17.84
N GLY A 73 -7.89 4.41 -16.54
CA GLY A 73 -8.29 5.72 -16.01
C GLY A 73 -7.13 6.63 -15.59
N MET A 74 -5.88 6.30 -15.95
CA MET A 74 -4.71 7.11 -15.60
C MET A 74 -4.73 8.45 -16.34
N LEU A 75 -4.47 9.53 -15.58
CA LEU A 75 -4.40 10.89 -16.10
C LEU A 75 -3.21 11.60 -15.48
N VAL A 76 -2.30 12.08 -16.31
CA VAL A 76 -1.12 12.86 -15.91
C VAL A 76 -1.17 14.18 -16.67
N GLN A 77 -1.24 15.30 -15.94
CA GLN A 77 -1.45 16.61 -16.53
C GLN A 77 -0.74 17.71 -15.74
N LEU A 78 -0.19 18.67 -16.49
CA LEU A 78 0.27 19.95 -15.96
C LEU A 78 -0.80 21.00 -16.26
N ARG A 79 -1.38 21.61 -15.22
CA ARG A 79 -2.42 22.63 -15.34
C ARG A 79 -2.00 23.89 -14.59
N ALA A 80 -2.40 25.05 -15.10
CA ALA A 80 -2.27 26.28 -14.34
C ALA A 80 -3.18 26.21 -13.10
N ALA A 81 -2.66 26.60 -11.95
CA ALA A 81 -3.40 26.61 -10.69
C ALA A 81 -3.02 27.84 -9.88
N SER A 82 -4.02 28.49 -9.28
CA SER A 82 -3.84 29.70 -8.49
C SER A 82 -3.55 29.41 -7.01
N LYS A 83 -3.78 28.18 -6.55
CA LYS A 83 -3.61 27.75 -5.15
C LYS A 83 -3.15 26.30 -5.08
N ALA A 84 -2.33 25.99 -4.09
CA ALA A 84 -1.93 24.63 -3.76
C ALA A 84 -3.09 23.85 -3.09
N LEU A 85 -3.06 22.52 -3.11
CA LEU A 85 -4.16 21.69 -2.61
C LEU A 85 -4.24 21.68 -1.08
N ALA A 86 -3.09 21.65 -0.40
CA ALA A 86 -3.03 21.81 1.06
C ALA A 86 -3.04 23.28 1.49
N GLY A 87 -3.30 24.22 0.57
CA GLY A 87 -3.42 25.65 0.86
C GLY A 87 -2.10 26.38 1.03
N THR A 88 -0.97 25.75 0.67
CA THR A 88 0.36 26.36 0.72
C THR A 88 0.43 27.63 -0.13
N PRO A 89 0.87 28.78 0.42
CA PRO A 89 1.10 29.99 -0.37
C PRO A 89 2.11 29.74 -1.49
N SER A 90 1.86 30.33 -2.67
CA SER A 90 2.69 30.09 -3.87
C SER A 90 4.12 30.61 -3.77
N ASP A 91 4.38 31.53 -2.84
CA ASP A 91 5.69 32.08 -2.48
C ASP A 91 6.44 31.23 -1.44
N CYS A 92 5.75 30.29 -0.78
CA CYS A 92 6.34 29.34 0.17
C CYS A 92 7.00 28.17 -0.57
N VAL A 93 8.10 28.45 -1.26
CA VAL A 93 8.85 27.45 -2.05
C VAL A 93 9.81 26.65 -1.18
N LEU A 94 9.91 25.35 -1.43
CA LEU A 94 10.99 24.54 -0.84
C LEU A 94 12.35 24.99 -1.38
N THR A 95 13.36 24.95 -0.51
CA THR A 95 14.75 25.02 -0.96
C THR A 95 15.08 23.80 -1.84
N ALA A 96 16.10 23.92 -2.69
CA ALA A 96 16.51 22.81 -3.55
C ALA A 96 16.86 21.56 -2.73
N GLU A 97 17.52 21.75 -1.59
CA GLU A 97 17.90 20.68 -0.67
C GLU A 97 16.68 20.04 -0.01
N ALA A 98 15.69 20.83 0.42
CA ALA A 98 14.48 20.31 1.02
C ALA A 98 13.65 19.49 0.01
N ALA A 99 13.48 20.01 -1.21
CA ALA A 99 12.82 19.30 -2.30
C ALA A 99 13.55 17.99 -2.64
N ALA A 100 14.89 18.04 -2.74
CA ALA A 100 15.71 16.86 -3.00
C ALA A 100 15.55 15.79 -1.92
N ARG A 101 15.51 16.16 -0.63
CA ARG A 101 15.28 15.20 0.48
C ARG A 101 13.90 14.54 0.38
N VAL A 102 12.83 15.31 0.17
CA VAL A 102 11.47 14.76 0.06
C VAL A 102 11.34 13.85 -1.17
N LEU A 103 11.83 14.29 -2.32
CA LEU A 103 11.80 13.49 -3.55
C LEU A 103 12.65 12.23 -3.42
N THR A 104 13.85 12.33 -2.85
CA THR A 104 14.71 11.17 -2.62
C THR A 104 14.01 10.16 -1.73
N LEU A 105 13.46 10.59 -0.58
CA LEU A 105 12.73 9.71 0.33
C LEU A 105 11.59 8.99 -0.39
N VAL A 106 10.68 9.75 -1.02
CA VAL A 106 9.53 9.17 -1.72
C VAL A 106 9.98 8.24 -2.83
N LEU A 107 10.97 8.62 -3.64
CA LEU A 107 11.48 7.83 -4.78
C LEU A 107 12.31 6.60 -4.39
N THR A 108 12.77 6.50 -3.14
CA THR A 108 13.60 5.38 -2.67
C THR A 108 12.89 4.43 -1.69
N LEU A 109 11.82 4.87 -1.01
CA LEU A 109 11.03 3.99 -0.13
C LEU A 109 10.57 2.70 -0.83
N PRO A 110 10.70 1.51 -0.23
CA PRO A 110 10.19 0.29 -0.85
C PRO A 110 8.68 0.43 -1.14
N HIS A 111 8.21 -0.03 -2.30
CA HIS A 111 6.80 0.05 -2.68
C HIS A 111 6.42 -1.18 -3.52
N GLY A 112 5.24 -1.74 -3.26
CA GLY A 112 4.75 -2.95 -3.91
C GLY A 112 5.25 -4.23 -3.22
N VAL A 113 5.32 -5.29 -4.02
CA VAL A 113 5.81 -6.61 -3.59
C VAL A 113 7.31 -6.52 -3.31
N VAL A 114 7.72 -6.90 -2.10
CA VAL A 114 9.13 -7.00 -1.71
C VAL A 114 9.62 -8.44 -1.92
N LYS A 115 8.80 -9.43 -1.55
CA LYS A 115 9.16 -10.85 -1.65
C LYS A 115 7.92 -11.73 -1.82
N MET A 116 8.01 -12.70 -2.74
CA MET A 116 7.06 -13.81 -2.87
C MET A 116 7.40 -14.94 -1.91
N SER A 117 6.40 -15.66 -1.41
CA SER A 117 6.60 -16.77 -0.49
C SER A 117 7.32 -17.93 -1.19
N HIS A 118 8.24 -18.56 -0.46
CA HIS A 118 8.86 -19.82 -0.89
C HIS A 118 8.05 -21.04 -0.45
N ALA A 119 7.11 -20.86 0.49
CA ALA A 119 6.29 -21.94 1.04
C ALA A 119 4.95 -22.10 0.30
N VAL A 120 4.42 -21.02 -0.27
CA VAL A 120 3.15 -21.02 -0.99
C VAL A 120 3.32 -20.32 -2.34
N GLU A 121 3.20 -21.10 -3.43
CA GLU A 121 3.33 -20.59 -4.78
C GLU A 121 2.30 -19.48 -5.07
N GLY A 122 2.75 -18.40 -5.73
CA GLY A 122 1.90 -17.25 -6.07
C GLY A 122 1.53 -16.32 -4.90
N LEU A 123 1.88 -16.65 -3.65
CA LEU A 123 1.59 -15.81 -2.50
C LEU A 123 2.63 -14.70 -2.31
N VAL A 124 2.20 -13.46 -2.13
CA VAL A 124 3.06 -12.37 -1.66
C VAL A 124 3.37 -12.61 -0.17
N GLU A 125 4.63 -12.77 0.19
CA GLU A 125 5.07 -12.91 1.58
C GLU A 125 5.20 -11.56 2.24
N THR A 126 5.96 -10.64 1.62
CA THR A 126 6.27 -9.32 2.19
C THR A 126 6.01 -8.23 1.16
N SER A 127 5.40 -7.13 1.59
CA SER A 127 5.13 -5.95 0.76
C SER A 127 5.23 -4.66 1.55
N ASN A 128 5.32 -3.54 0.85
CA ASN A 128 5.15 -2.21 1.44
C ASN A 128 4.30 -1.32 0.54
N ASN A 129 3.40 -0.54 1.15
CA ASN A 129 2.66 0.51 0.45
C ASN A 129 3.12 1.88 0.95
N VAL A 130 3.51 2.77 0.05
CA VAL A 130 3.70 4.20 0.35
C VAL A 130 2.32 4.83 0.24
N ALA A 131 1.61 4.87 1.35
CA ALA A 131 0.15 4.98 1.39
C ALA A 131 -0.35 6.42 1.38
N SER A 132 0.41 7.35 1.98
CA SER A 132 0.10 8.76 1.86
C SER A 132 1.33 9.65 2.08
N LEU A 133 1.26 10.83 1.49
CA LEU A 133 2.16 11.95 1.66
C LEU A 133 1.29 13.17 1.91
N ARG A 134 1.40 13.73 3.11
CA ARG A 134 0.72 14.97 3.50
C ARG A 134 1.74 16.01 3.87
N VAL A 135 1.36 17.27 3.76
CA VAL A 135 2.18 18.40 4.16
C VAL A 135 1.39 19.30 5.08
N GLU A 136 2.05 19.73 6.15
CA GLU A 136 1.55 20.74 7.08
C GLU A 136 2.46 21.95 6.95
N VAL A 137 1.87 23.12 6.67
CA VAL A 137 2.62 24.35 6.48
C VAL A 137 2.31 25.31 7.63
N ASP A 138 3.36 25.72 8.34
CA ASP A 138 3.31 26.80 9.30
C ASP A 138 3.75 28.09 8.61
N THR A 139 2.77 28.94 8.31
CA THR A 139 3.00 30.21 7.62
C THR A 139 3.72 31.24 8.50
N ALA A 140 3.63 31.14 9.83
CA ALA A 140 4.31 32.07 10.73
C ALA A 140 5.82 31.82 10.77
N SER A 141 6.24 30.55 10.76
CA SER A 141 7.65 30.16 10.71
C SER A 141 8.19 29.90 9.31
N SER A 142 7.33 29.93 8.29
CA SER A 142 7.65 29.51 6.91
C SER A 142 8.21 28.09 6.84
N ALA A 143 7.75 27.21 7.72
CA ALA A 143 8.19 25.81 7.79
C ALA A 143 7.13 24.88 7.19
N ALA A 144 7.59 23.83 6.51
CA ALA A 144 6.74 22.76 6.00
C ALA A 144 7.18 21.42 6.59
N THR A 145 6.23 20.66 7.13
CA THR A 145 6.45 19.29 7.64
C THR A 145 5.76 18.30 6.71
N TYR A 146 6.55 17.40 6.11
CA TYR A 146 6.03 16.32 5.29
C TYR A 146 5.84 15.05 6.12
N HIS A 147 4.63 14.53 6.10
CA HIS A 147 4.24 13.28 6.74
C HIS A 147 4.10 12.19 5.69
N VAL A 148 5.04 11.25 5.66
CA VAL A 148 5.00 10.08 4.77
C VAL A 148 4.55 8.88 5.57
N LEU A 149 3.45 8.26 5.15
CA LEU A 149 2.91 7.06 5.77
C LEU A 149 3.17 5.84 4.91
N THR A 150 3.82 4.84 5.47
CA THR A 150 4.00 3.52 4.85
C THR A 150 3.25 2.44 5.60
N SER A 151 2.73 1.45 4.87
CA SER A 151 2.10 0.26 5.43
C SER A 151 2.83 -0.98 4.94
N THR A 152 3.67 -1.54 5.81
CA THR A 152 4.41 -2.77 5.58
C THR A 152 3.60 -3.98 6.03
N ARG A 153 3.64 -5.06 5.26
CA ARG A 153 2.98 -6.33 5.60
C ARG A 153 3.93 -7.49 5.38
N SER A 154 3.85 -8.50 6.25
CA SER A 154 4.52 -9.78 6.05
C SER A 154 3.75 -10.90 6.76
N SER A 155 3.79 -12.12 6.23
CA SER A 155 3.41 -13.32 7.01
C SER A 155 4.48 -13.67 8.06
N LEU A 156 5.74 -13.27 7.84
CA LEU A 156 6.87 -13.53 8.73
C LEU A 156 7.30 -12.30 9.52
N GLY A 157 7.33 -12.41 10.84
CA GLY A 157 7.76 -11.36 11.78
C GLY A 157 9.16 -10.78 11.48
N PRO A 158 10.21 -11.60 11.39
CA PRO A 158 11.55 -11.08 11.07
C PRO A 158 11.62 -10.36 9.71
N ALA A 159 10.83 -10.79 8.73
CA ALA A 159 10.83 -10.17 7.40
C ALA A 159 10.14 -8.80 7.37
N ILE A 160 9.05 -8.61 8.12
CA ILE A 160 8.44 -7.28 8.27
C ILE A 160 9.40 -6.32 8.98
N GLU A 161 10.08 -6.77 10.04
CA GLU A 161 11.04 -5.91 10.74
C GLU A 161 12.22 -5.51 9.86
N ALA A 162 12.76 -6.42 9.05
CA ALA A 162 13.84 -6.09 8.11
C ALA A 162 13.46 -4.97 7.11
N VAL A 163 12.24 -4.99 6.58
CA VAL A 163 11.75 -3.93 5.69
C VAL A 163 11.54 -2.62 6.45
N ARG A 164 10.99 -2.69 7.67
CA ARG A 164 10.74 -1.52 8.51
C ARG A 164 12.03 -0.85 8.97
N ASP A 165 13.07 -1.62 9.28
CA ASP A 165 14.40 -1.12 9.62
C ASP A 165 15.03 -0.38 8.43
N ASN A 166 14.86 -0.89 7.21
CA ASN A 166 15.33 -0.22 6.00
C ASN A 166 14.59 1.10 5.73
N ILE A 167 13.26 1.11 5.91
CA ILE A 167 12.44 2.33 5.82
C ILE A 167 12.91 3.36 6.86
N GLU A 168 13.18 2.91 8.08
CA GLU A 168 13.62 3.77 9.17
C GLU A 168 14.99 4.40 8.90
N ARG A 169 15.96 3.59 8.47
CA ARG A 169 17.30 4.08 8.07
C ARG A 169 17.21 5.10 6.94
N LEU A 170 16.38 4.83 5.94
CA LEU A 170 16.17 5.75 4.83
C LEU A 170 15.54 7.07 5.28
N GLY A 171 14.56 7.01 6.19
CA GLY A 171 13.97 8.18 6.83
C GLY A 171 15.03 9.05 7.51
N PHE A 172 15.93 8.45 8.29
CA PHE A 172 17.03 9.16 8.95
C PHE A 172 18.04 9.76 7.97
N ILE A 173 18.44 9.02 6.93
CA ILE A 173 19.35 9.51 5.89
C ILE A 173 18.76 10.74 5.17
N CYS A 174 17.43 10.77 4.99
CA CYS A 174 16.73 11.92 4.41
C CYS A 174 16.44 13.05 5.42
N GLY A 175 16.98 12.98 6.64
CA GLY A 175 16.83 14.00 7.68
C GLY A 175 15.45 14.00 8.37
N GLY A 176 14.67 12.94 8.23
CA GLY A 176 13.36 12.79 8.84
C GLY A 176 13.41 12.20 10.26
N LYS A 177 12.28 12.30 10.96
CA LYS A 177 12.00 11.51 12.16
C LYS A 177 11.07 10.36 11.77
N VAL A 178 11.33 9.17 12.32
CA VAL A 178 10.55 7.97 12.03
C VAL A 178 9.79 7.55 13.28
N ASN A 179 8.50 7.30 13.15
CA ASN A 179 7.67 6.74 14.21
C ASN A 179 7.17 5.36 13.78
N ARG A 180 7.37 4.37 14.65
CA ARG A 180 6.97 2.98 14.43
C ARG A 180 5.81 2.62 15.35
N ARG A 181 4.70 2.17 14.76
CA ARG A 181 3.63 1.47 15.50
C ARG A 181 3.98 -0.01 15.64
N ALA A 182 3.36 -0.73 16.56
CA ALA A 182 3.50 -2.19 16.62
C ALA A 182 3.11 -2.81 15.26
N ALA A 183 3.84 -3.84 14.84
CA ALA A 183 3.46 -4.60 13.66
C ALA A 183 2.14 -5.34 13.91
N TYR A 184 1.33 -5.49 12.87
CA TYR A 184 0.24 -6.44 12.91
C TYR A 184 0.83 -7.84 12.69
N PRO A 185 0.67 -8.78 13.65
CA PRO A 185 1.29 -10.09 13.53
C PRO A 185 0.76 -10.87 12.33
N GLY A 186 1.67 -11.55 11.64
CA GLY A 186 1.32 -12.46 10.57
C GLY A 186 0.67 -13.74 11.11
N TRP A 187 -0.09 -14.42 10.26
CA TRP A 187 -0.59 -15.76 10.51
C TRP A 187 0.03 -16.71 9.49
N ASN A 188 1.01 -17.49 9.92
CA ASN A 188 1.67 -18.46 9.05
C ASN A 188 0.76 -19.65 8.77
N PRO A 189 0.66 -20.11 7.51
CA PRO A 189 -0.05 -21.34 7.19
C PRO A 189 0.52 -22.54 7.95
N ASN A 190 -0.35 -23.34 8.55
CA ASN A 190 0.00 -24.62 9.16
C ASN A 190 -0.69 -25.75 8.37
N LEU A 191 0.06 -26.39 7.47
CA LEU A 191 -0.48 -27.47 6.63
C LEU A 191 -0.72 -28.78 7.40
N ASP A 192 -0.15 -28.91 8.60
CA ASP A 192 -0.35 -30.07 9.49
C ASP A 192 -1.53 -29.86 10.46
N SER A 193 -2.34 -28.82 10.24
CA SER A 193 -3.50 -28.48 11.08
C SER A 193 -4.57 -29.59 11.02
N LYS A 194 -4.89 -30.16 12.18
CA LYS A 194 -5.97 -31.15 12.29
C LYS A 194 -7.34 -30.52 12.05
N LEU A 195 -7.50 -29.26 12.47
CA LEU A 195 -8.71 -28.50 12.22
C LEU A 195 -8.90 -28.22 10.73
N LEU A 196 -7.82 -27.87 10.00
CA LEU A 196 -7.87 -27.67 8.55
C LEU A 196 -8.32 -28.94 7.82
N GLU A 197 -7.75 -30.10 8.16
CA GLU A 197 -8.17 -31.37 7.55
C GLU A 197 -9.63 -31.71 7.85
N LEU A 198 -10.11 -31.44 9.07
CA LEU A 198 -11.53 -31.59 9.40
C LEU A 198 -12.42 -30.68 8.55
N VAL A 199 -12.07 -29.40 8.43
CA VAL A 199 -12.85 -28.44 7.62
C VAL A 199 -12.85 -28.85 6.14
N LYS A 200 -11.72 -29.31 5.60
CA LYS A 200 -11.64 -29.80 4.22
C LYS A 200 -12.58 -30.97 3.97
N ALA A 201 -12.61 -31.93 4.90
CA ALA A 201 -13.49 -33.09 4.80
C ALA A 201 -14.98 -32.71 4.85
N GLU A 202 -15.36 -31.88 5.82
CA GLU A 202 -16.77 -31.43 5.97
C GLU A 202 -17.21 -30.53 4.81
N TYR A 203 -16.32 -29.69 4.28
CA TYR A 203 -16.59 -28.88 3.09
C TYR A 203 -16.86 -29.79 1.88
N ALA A 204 -15.98 -30.77 1.63
CA ALA A 204 -16.12 -31.67 0.49
C ALA A 204 -17.39 -32.53 0.60
N ALA A 205 -17.75 -32.98 1.81
CA ALA A 205 -18.99 -33.72 2.05
C ALA A 205 -20.24 -32.85 1.80
N LEU A 206 -20.21 -31.57 2.18
CA LEU A 206 -21.34 -30.67 2.05
C LEU A 206 -21.54 -30.17 0.60
N LEU A 207 -20.45 -29.87 -0.10
CA LEU A 207 -20.47 -29.16 -1.39
C LEU A 207 -20.07 -30.01 -2.59
N GLY A 208 -19.65 -31.26 -2.37
CA GLY A 208 -19.30 -32.21 -3.42
C GLY A 208 -17.99 -31.89 -4.15
N ALA A 209 -17.20 -30.93 -3.64
CA ALA A 209 -15.91 -30.53 -4.20
C ALA A 209 -14.94 -30.17 -3.09
N ALA A 210 -13.64 -30.40 -3.31
CA ALA A 210 -12.62 -29.96 -2.36
C ALA A 210 -12.57 -28.43 -2.27
N PRO A 211 -12.39 -27.85 -1.07
CA PRO A 211 -12.21 -26.41 -0.95
C PRO A 211 -10.85 -25.99 -1.50
N GLU A 212 -10.77 -24.74 -1.96
CA GLU A 212 -9.49 -24.08 -2.19
C GLU A 212 -8.89 -23.64 -0.85
N VAL A 213 -7.73 -24.19 -0.50
CA VAL A 213 -6.98 -23.80 0.69
C VAL A 213 -6.01 -22.71 0.30
N ASN A 214 -6.30 -21.48 0.72
CA ASN A 214 -5.56 -20.30 0.31
C ASN A 214 -4.99 -19.55 1.52
N ALA A 215 -3.83 -18.93 1.32
CA ALA A 215 -3.34 -17.85 2.17
C ALA A 215 -3.61 -16.52 1.48
N ILE A 216 -3.93 -15.48 2.26
CA ILE A 216 -4.22 -14.15 1.72
C ILE A 216 -3.15 -13.15 2.17
N HIS A 217 -2.76 -12.24 1.28
CA HIS A 217 -1.89 -11.11 1.64
C HIS A 217 -2.69 -9.96 2.26
N ALA A 218 -3.35 -10.25 3.39
CA ALA A 218 -4.16 -9.31 4.15
C ALA A 218 -3.96 -9.55 5.66
N GLY A 219 -4.42 -8.60 6.48
CA GLY A 219 -4.43 -8.79 7.94
C GLY A 219 -5.70 -9.54 8.36
N LEU A 220 -5.54 -10.65 9.07
CA LEU A 220 -6.62 -11.38 9.74
C LEU A 220 -6.35 -11.43 11.24
N GLU A 221 -7.40 -11.33 12.05
CA GLU A 221 -7.28 -11.35 13.51
C GLU A 221 -6.70 -12.67 14.04
N CYS A 222 -6.74 -13.75 13.25
CA CYS A 222 -6.03 -15.00 13.51
C CYS A 222 -4.53 -14.79 13.79
N GLY A 223 -3.87 -13.79 13.19
CA GLY A 223 -2.48 -13.46 13.51
C GLY A 223 -2.32 -12.98 14.96
N ILE A 224 -3.22 -12.10 15.41
CA ILE A 224 -3.23 -11.57 16.79
C ILE A 224 -3.59 -12.69 17.77
N LEU A 225 -4.59 -13.50 17.43
CA LEU A 225 -5.05 -14.60 18.25
C LEU A 225 -3.95 -15.66 18.42
N GLY A 226 -3.24 -16.02 17.34
CA GLY A 226 -2.13 -16.97 17.39
C GLY A 226 -0.93 -16.49 18.20
N GLU A 227 -0.61 -15.20 18.15
CA GLU A 227 0.44 -14.61 19.00
C GLU A 227 0.06 -14.67 20.49
N LYS A 228 -1.21 -14.38 20.82
CA LYS A 228 -1.70 -14.40 22.19
C LYS A 228 -1.90 -15.81 22.76
N PHE A 229 -2.24 -16.78 21.91
CA PHE A 229 -2.53 -18.15 22.31
C PHE A 229 -1.64 -19.14 21.53
N PRO A 230 -0.36 -19.29 21.93
CA PRO A 230 0.57 -20.20 21.27
C PRO A 230 0.03 -21.64 21.24
N GLY A 231 0.09 -22.27 20.07
CA GLY A 231 -0.39 -23.65 19.87
C GLY A 231 -1.89 -23.77 19.55
N MET A 232 -2.63 -22.66 19.49
CA MET A 232 -4.03 -22.69 19.05
C MET A 232 -4.13 -23.07 17.57
N ASP A 233 -4.86 -24.14 17.28
CA ASP A 233 -5.17 -24.57 15.92
C ASP A 233 -6.35 -23.73 15.37
N MET A 234 -6.18 -23.12 14.20
CA MET A 234 -7.10 -22.11 13.68
C MET A 234 -7.31 -22.28 12.18
N VAL A 235 -8.52 -21.93 11.74
CA VAL A 235 -8.93 -21.84 10.33
C VAL A 235 -9.81 -20.61 10.16
N SER A 236 -9.83 -20.04 8.97
CA SER A 236 -10.72 -18.93 8.60
C SER A 236 -11.56 -19.37 7.41
N LEU A 237 -12.88 -19.22 7.53
CA LEU A 237 -13.85 -19.49 6.48
C LEU A 237 -14.99 -18.48 6.56
N GLY A 238 -15.69 -18.26 5.46
CA GLY A 238 -16.77 -17.29 5.39
C GLY A 238 -17.59 -17.40 4.10
N PRO A 239 -18.73 -16.69 4.01
CA PRO A 239 -19.49 -16.58 2.78
C PRO A 239 -18.77 -15.69 1.76
N THR A 240 -19.23 -15.70 0.51
CA THR A 240 -18.67 -14.83 -0.53
C THR A 240 -19.15 -13.39 -0.34
N ILE A 241 -18.21 -12.49 -0.07
CA ILE A 241 -18.43 -11.04 0.06
C ILE A 241 -17.61 -10.33 -1.03
N ARG A 242 -18.22 -9.39 -1.74
CA ARG A 242 -17.59 -8.62 -2.82
C ARG A 242 -17.61 -7.13 -2.49
N GLY A 243 -16.50 -6.44 -2.76
CA GLY A 243 -16.39 -4.99 -2.52
C GLY A 243 -16.30 -4.62 -1.04
N ALA A 244 -15.80 -5.51 -0.18
CA ALA A 244 -15.62 -5.20 1.24
C ALA A 244 -14.89 -3.86 1.46
N HIS A 245 -15.35 -3.06 2.42
CA HIS A 245 -14.83 -1.72 2.74
C HIS A 245 -15.09 -0.64 1.68
N THR A 246 -16.02 -0.88 0.76
CA THR A 246 -16.46 0.09 -0.25
C THR A 246 -17.98 0.27 -0.19
N PRO A 247 -18.54 1.38 -0.67
CA PRO A 247 -19.99 1.53 -0.80
C PRO A 247 -20.66 0.44 -1.65
N GLU A 248 -19.89 -0.27 -2.48
CA GLU A 248 -20.32 -1.39 -3.33
C GLU A 248 -20.32 -2.75 -2.61
N GLU A 249 -20.07 -2.78 -1.30
CA GLU A 249 -20.04 -3.99 -0.46
C GLU A 249 -21.36 -4.75 -0.52
N ARG A 250 -21.28 -6.05 -0.83
CA ARG A 250 -22.44 -6.95 -0.92
C ARG A 250 -22.05 -8.39 -0.62
N VAL A 251 -22.99 -9.14 -0.05
CA VAL A 251 -22.87 -10.58 0.23
C VAL A 251 -23.66 -11.40 -0.79
N GLU A 252 -23.08 -12.51 -1.23
CA GLU A 252 -23.75 -13.46 -2.12
C GLU A 252 -24.63 -14.42 -1.30
N ILE A 253 -25.94 -14.15 -1.26
CA ILE A 253 -26.92 -14.81 -0.37
C ILE A 253 -26.87 -16.35 -0.49
N SER A 254 -26.72 -16.88 -1.71
CA SER A 254 -26.61 -18.33 -1.97
C SER A 254 -25.46 -19.01 -1.22
N THR A 255 -24.41 -18.26 -0.84
CA THR A 255 -23.23 -18.79 -0.13
C THR A 255 -23.36 -18.76 1.39
N VAL A 256 -24.34 -18.02 1.93
CA VAL A 256 -24.52 -17.85 3.38
C VAL A 256 -24.99 -19.14 4.05
N LYS A 257 -25.97 -19.82 3.46
CA LYS A 257 -26.47 -21.10 4.01
C LYS A 257 -25.40 -22.21 4.00
N PRO A 258 -24.68 -22.46 2.89
CA PRO A 258 -23.52 -23.35 2.90
C PRO A 258 -22.49 -23.05 3.98
N PHE A 259 -22.09 -21.78 4.14
CA PHE A 259 -21.16 -21.35 5.19
C PHE A 259 -21.67 -21.69 6.59
N TRP A 260 -22.95 -21.42 6.85
CA TRP A 260 -23.59 -21.72 8.13
C TRP A 260 -23.63 -23.23 8.41
N ASP A 261 -24.08 -24.02 7.43
CA ASP A 261 -24.20 -25.47 7.58
C ASP A 261 -22.83 -26.12 7.79
N LEU A 262 -21.79 -25.66 7.07
CA LEU A 262 -20.41 -26.10 7.27
C LEU A 262 -19.91 -25.79 8.69
N THR A 263 -20.14 -24.56 9.16
CA THR A 263 -19.75 -24.14 10.50
C THR A 263 -20.38 -25.05 11.57
N LEU A 264 -21.68 -25.34 11.46
CA LEU A 264 -22.37 -26.23 12.38
C LEU A 264 -21.84 -27.67 12.31
N ASN A 265 -21.55 -28.20 11.12
CA ASN A 265 -21.01 -29.54 10.96
C ASN A 265 -19.64 -29.69 11.64
N VAL A 266 -18.74 -28.72 11.41
CA VAL A 266 -17.41 -28.70 12.04
C VAL A 266 -17.54 -28.64 13.57
N LEU A 267 -18.40 -27.77 14.10
CA LEU A 267 -18.64 -27.66 15.53
C LEU A 267 -19.16 -28.97 16.15
N ARG A 268 -20.10 -29.66 15.48
CA ARG A 268 -20.59 -30.97 15.94
C ARG A 268 -19.46 -32.00 15.99
N LYS A 269 -18.63 -32.09 14.94
CA LYS A 269 -17.49 -33.03 14.90
C LYS A 269 -16.42 -32.74 15.94
N LEU A 270 -16.25 -31.48 16.33
CA LEU A 270 -15.36 -31.09 17.42
C LEU A 270 -15.94 -31.41 18.79
N ALA A 271 -17.26 -31.30 18.96
CA ALA A 271 -17.95 -31.61 20.22
C ALA A 271 -18.08 -33.11 20.49
N ASP A 272 -18.11 -33.94 19.44
CA ASP A 272 -18.19 -35.41 19.54
C ASP A 272 -16.86 -36.07 19.95
N LYS A 273 -15.78 -35.29 20.13
CA LYS A 273 -14.44 -35.73 20.56
C LYS A 273 -14.15 -35.31 21.98
#